data_AF-A0A9E0FNU7-F1
#
_entry.id   AF-A0A9E0FNU7-F1
#
_cell.length_a   1.000
_cell.length_b   1.000
_cell.length_c   1.000
_cell.angle_alpha   90.00
_cell.angle_beta   90.00
_cell.angle_gamma   90.00
#
_symmetry.space_group_name_H-M   'P 1'
#
loop_
_entity.id
_entity.type
_entity.pdbx_description
1 polymer ?
#
loop_
_entity_poly.entity_id
_entity_poly.type
_entity_poly.pdbx_seq_one_letter_code
_entity_poly.pdbx_strand_id
1 'polypeptide(L)' 'GFSAFVLQALAEHGALDRGLKVRTLVLPDIFQDHDKPEIMYAQAGLDAEGIVRGALNAMGVDNVSAAGAGRRA' A
#
# COMPACT_ATOMS: atom_id res chain seq x y z
N GLY A 1 -6.87 12.22 -9.17
CA GLY A 1 -6.88 10.74 -9.30
C GLY A 1 -7.90 10.16 -8.35
N PHE A 2 -8.20 8.86 -8.44
CA PHE A 2 -9.22 8.20 -7.61
C PHE A 2 -8.99 8.40 -6.10
N SER A 3 -7.74 8.27 -5.64
CA SER A 3 -7.37 8.49 -4.24
C SER A 3 -7.74 9.89 -3.72
N ALA A 4 -7.63 10.92 -4.56
CA ALA A 4 -8.02 12.28 -4.17
C ALA A 4 -9.53 12.40 -3.93
N PHE A 5 -10.36 11.76 -4.78
CA PHE A 5 -11.81 11.74 -4.57
C PHE A 5 -12.19 10.97 -3.30
N VAL A 6 -11.52 9.84 -3.02
CA VAL A 6 -11.76 9.09 -1.78
C VAL A 6 -11.34 9.91 -0.56
N LEU A 7 -10.18 10.56 -0.59
CA LEU A 7 -9.71 11.40 0.51
C LEU A 7 -10.63 12.61 0.74
N GLN A 8 -11.13 13.23 -0.33
CA GLN A 8 -12.11 14.30 -0.24
C GLN A 8 -13.39 13.82 0.45
N ALA A 9 -13.96 12.70 0.00
CA ALA A 9 -15.17 12.14 0.63
C ALA A 9 -14.94 11.78 2.11
N LEU A 10 -13.78 11.19 2.45
CA LEU A 10 -13.43 10.88 3.84
C LEU A 10 -13.33 12.15 4.71
N ALA A 11 -12.79 13.25 4.17
CA ALA A 11 -12.71 14.51 4.87
C ALA A 11 -14.09 15.16 5.05
N GLU A 12 -14.92 15.22 4.00
CA GLU A 12 -16.27 15.79 4.03
C GLU A 12 -17.20 15.06 5.01
N HIS A 13 -17.00 13.75 5.19
CA HIS A 13 -17.75 12.94 6.15
C HIS A 13 -17.14 12.88 7.56
N GLY A 14 -16.07 13.63 7.85
CA GLY A 14 -15.39 13.63 9.15
C GLY A 14 -14.73 12.29 9.52
N ALA A 15 -14.50 11.40 8.54
CA ALA A 15 -13.93 10.08 8.78
C ALA A 15 -12.45 10.14 9.22
N LEU A 16 -11.76 11.26 8.93
CA LEU A 16 -10.38 11.49 9.30
C LEU A 16 -10.22 12.07 10.72
N ASP A 17 -11.29 12.57 11.35
CA ASP A 17 -11.25 13.34 12.60
C ASP A 17 -10.86 12.49 13.83
N ARG A 18 -10.91 11.16 13.71
CA ARG A 18 -10.68 10.20 14.80
C ARG A 18 -9.45 9.32 14.60
N GLY A 19 -8.46 9.78 13.82
CA GLY A 19 -7.17 9.10 13.67
C GLY A 19 -7.19 7.91 12.71
N LEU A 20 -8.07 7.92 11.71
CA LEU A 20 -8.07 6.93 10.64
C LEU A 20 -6.72 6.92 9.91
N LYS A 21 -6.06 5.77 9.85
CA LYS A 21 -4.81 5.61 9.10
C LYS A 21 -5.12 5.42 7.62
N VAL A 22 -4.61 6.31 6.77
CA VAL A 22 -4.75 6.23 5.31
C VAL A 22 -3.38 6.31 4.64
N ARG A 23 -3.11 5.42 3.66
CA ARG A 23 -1.89 5.35 2.84
C ARG A 23 -2.33 5.28 1.38
N THR A 24 -2.00 6.29 0.58
CA THR A 24 -2.27 6.28 -0.86
C THR A 24 -1.11 5.64 -1.60
N LEU A 25 -1.42 4.75 -2.54
CA LEU A 25 -0.45 4.14 -3.44
C LEU A 25 -0.54 4.84 -4.79
N VAL A 26 0.59 5.34 -5.27
CA VAL A 26 0.72 6.11 -6.52
C VAL A 26 2.00 5.71 -7.22
N LEU A 27 2.12 6.02 -8.51
CA LEU A 27 3.39 5.85 -9.20
C LEU A 27 4.47 6.70 -8.51
N PRO A 28 5.63 6.12 -8.19
CA PRO A 28 6.72 6.86 -7.60
C PRO A 28 7.30 7.87 -8.59
N ASP A 29 7.80 8.98 -8.06
CA ASP A 29 8.48 10.02 -8.85
C ASP A 29 9.92 9.59 -9.18
N ILE A 30 10.03 8.57 -10.04
CA ILE A 30 11.29 8.01 -10.53
C ILE A 30 11.13 7.66 -12.01
N PHE A 31 12.23 7.74 -12.76
CA PHE A 31 12.27 7.15 -14.09
C PHE A 31 12.18 5.63 -13.99
N GLN A 32 11.28 5.04 -14.78
CA GLN A 32 11.13 3.59 -14.93
C GLN A 32 11.46 3.24 -16.37
N ASP A 33 12.30 2.23 -16.55
CA ASP A 33 12.57 1.69 -17.87
C ASP A 33 11.32 1.02 -18.43
N HIS A 34 11.15 1.09 -19.74
CA HIS A 34 10.02 0.45 -20.39
C HIS A 34 10.18 -1.07 -20.36
N ASP A 35 9.18 -1.76 -19.83
CA ASP A 35 9.14 -3.22 -19.74
C ASP A 35 7.69 -3.69 -19.84
N LYS A 36 7.46 -4.97 -19.60
CA LYS A 36 6.13 -5.53 -19.44
C LYS A 36 5.37 -4.79 -18.32
N PRO A 37 4.08 -4.47 -18.51
CA PRO A 37 3.30 -3.72 -17.52
C PRO A 37 3.36 -4.33 -16.12
N GLU A 38 3.35 -5.65 -16.00
CA GLU A 38 3.36 -6.34 -14.70
C GLU A 38 4.66 -6.08 -13.92
N ILE A 39 5.79 -6.03 -14.63
CA ILE A 39 7.10 -5.74 -14.04
C ILE A 39 7.18 -4.28 -13.60
N MET A 40 6.71 -3.35 -14.45
CA MET A 40 6.66 -1.93 -14.11
C MET A 40 5.79 -1.67 -12.87
N TYR A 41 4.60 -2.29 -12.78
CA TYR A 41 3.75 -2.14 -11.61
C TYR A 41 4.32 -2.78 -10.34
N ALA A 42 4.98 -3.95 -10.46
CA ALA A 42 5.68 -4.56 -9.34
C ALA A 42 6.83 -3.67 -8.84
N GLN A 43 7.63 -3.10 -9.76
CA GLN A 43 8.69 -2.13 -9.43
C GLN A 43 8.14 -0.88 -8.75
N ALA A 44 6.98 -0.38 -9.20
CA ALA A 44 6.29 0.75 -8.57
C ALA A 44 5.60 0.39 -7.23
N GLY A 45 5.53 -0.89 -6.85
CA GLY A 45 4.81 -1.36 -5.67
C GLY A 45 3.29 -1.22 -5.77
N LEU A 46 2.77 -1.21 -7.01
CA LEU A 46 1.34 -1.06 -7.33
C LEU A 46 0.68 -2.38 -7.75
N ASP A 47 1.35 -3.50 -7.47
CA ASP A 47 0.83 -4.85 -7.63
C ASP A 47 0.13 -5.35 -6.34
N ALA A 48 -0.38 -6.58 -6.38
CA ALA A 48 -1.09 -7.16 -5.25
C ALA A 48 -0.22 -7.25 -3.99
N GLU A 49 1.06 -7.61 -4.14
CA GLU A 49 2.00 -7.70 -3.00
C GLU A 49 2.28 -6.31 -2.41
N GLY A 50 2.50 -5.30 -3.25
CA GLY A 50 2.66 -3.91 -2.85
C GLY A 50 1.45 -3.37 -2.09
N ILE A 51 0.24 -3.69 -2.53
CA ILE A 51 -1.01 -3.30 -1.85
C ILE A 51 -1.08 -3.94 -0.45
N VAL A 52 -0.84 -5.24 -0.34
CA VAL A 52 -0.86 -5.96 0.95
C VAL A 52 0.18 -5.38 1.90
N ARG A 53 1.40 -5.15 1.41
CA ARG A 53 2.48 -4.52 2.17
C ARG A 53 2.09 -3.12 2.66
N GLY A 54 1.48 -2.30 1.80
CA GLY A 54 0.98 -0.98 2.18
C GLY A 54 -0.07 -1.04 3.30
N ALA A 55 -1.00 -2.01 3.23
CA ALA A 55 -2.01 -2.22 4.25
C ALA A 55 -1.42 -2.70 5.59
N LEU A 56 -0.52 -3.69 5.57
CA LEU A 56 0.18 -4.20 6.76
C LEU A 56 1.00 -3.10 7.44
N ASN A 57 1.76 -2.33 6.65
CA ASN A 57 2.52 -1.18 7.14
C ASN A 57 1.62 -0.12 7.78
N ALA A 58 0.44 0.17 7.19
CA ALA A 58 -0.52 1.07 7.80
C ALA A 58 -1.00 0.56 9.17
N MET A 59 -1.19 -0.75 9.32
CA MET A 59 -1.55 -1.36 10.60
C MET A 59 -0.40 -1.38 11.62
N GLY A 60 0.85 -1.10 11.22
CA GLY A 60 2.03 -1.22 12.07
C GLY A 60 2.49 -2.66 12.24
N VAL A 61 2.17 -3.52 11.27
CA VAL A 61 2.68 -4.89 11.20
C VAL A 61 3.98 -4.84 10.43
N ASP A 62 5.08 -4.57 11.14
CA ASP A 62 6.42 -4.65 10.57
C ASP A 62 6.77 -6.12 10.36
N ASN A 63 6.98 -6.52 9.11
CA ASN A 63 7.47 -7.83 8.66
C ASN A 63 7.54 -8.89 9.78
N VAL A 64 6.41 -9.55 10.05
CA VAL A 64 6.49 -10.90 10.62
C VAL A 64 7.33 -11.66 9.62
N SER A 65 8.61 -11.86 9.95
CA SER A 65 9.50 -12.70 9.16
C SER A 65 8.72 -13.94 8.78
N ALA A 66 8.67 -14.26 7.49
CA ALA A 66 8.10 -15.49 6.96
C ALA A 66 8.91 -16.74 7.39
N ALA A 67 9.44 -16.75 8.63
CA ALA A 67 10.26 -17.77 9.27
C ALA A 67 9.61 -18.31 10.56
N GLY A 68 8.31 -18.06 10.78
CA GLY A 68 7.57 -18.54 11.96
C GLY A 68 6.65 -19.75 11.73
N ALA A 69 6.32 -20.10 10.49
CA ALA A 69 5.32 -21.14 10.17
C ALA A 69 5.86 -22.58 10.28
N GLY A 70 7.01 -22.79 10.92
CA GLY A 70 7.68 -24.09 10.97
C GLY A 70 8.46 -24.34 12.26
N ARG A 71 7.84 -24.18 13.43
CA ARG A 71 8.30 -24.84 14.67
C ARG A 71 7.13 -25.19 15.58
N ARG A 72 6.52 -26.34 15.31
CA ARG A 72 5.93 -27.20 16.34
C ARG A 72 6.62 -28.55 16.23
N ALA A 73 7.62 -28.75 17.09
CA ALA A 73 8.02 -30.07 17.56
C ALA A 73 7.37 -30.26 18.93
#